data_AF-A0A0C9U743-F1
#
_entry.id   AF-A0A0C9U743-F1
#
_cell.length_a   1.000
_cell.length_b   1.000
_cell.length_c   1.000
_cell.angle_alpha   90.00
_cell.angle_beta   90.00
_cell.angle_gamma   90.00
#
_symmetry.space_group_name_H-M   'P 1'
#
loop_
_entity.id
_entity.type
_entity.pdbx_description
1 polymer ?
#
loop_
_entity_poly.entity_id
_entity_poly.type
_entity_poly.pdbx_seq_one_letter_code
_entity_poly.pdbx_strand_id
1 'polypeptide(L)'
;MAIYGRNPITNLMSIGGKSVLTGPDPPRPAIVGGLDTHAVFEGDASLTRADFFFGDNHSLNQSLFDELTAFSKQFGGGNYNTTVAAEYRFHPSFPIVFFVDGRKADGQLSMVDALGFFRDGRMPDDFHRADGSKTVDLVDNISDAIFLVISYSAIFGTTLTYASGLKCR
;
A
#
# COMPACT_ATOMS: atom_id res chain seq x y z
N MET A 1 22.59 -9.44 5.90
CA MET A 1 21.33 -8.77 5.54
C MET A 1 21.54 -8.07 4.21
N ALA A 2 21.06 -8.66 3.11
CA ALA A 2 21.08 -7.98 1.82
C ALA A 2 20.01 -6.88 1.88
N ILE A 3 20.41 -5.62 1.84
CA ILE A 3 19.45 -4.51 1.89
C ILE A 3 19.12 -4.17 0.42
N TYR A 4 17.99 -4.68 -0.02
CA TYR A 4 17.44 -4.55 -1.37
C TYR A 4 17.43 -3.09 -1.85
N GLY A 5 17.93 -2.83 -3.08
CA GLY A 5 17.93 -1.50 -3.72
C GLY A 5 18.91 -0.46 -3.16
N ARG A 6 19.60 -0.76 -2.06
CA ARG A 6 20.50 0.14 -1.32
C ARG A 6 21.97 -0.04 -1.73
N ASN A 7 22.77 1.03 -1.67
CA ASN A 7 24.23 0.95 -1.84
C ASN A 7 24.90 0.59 -0.51
N PRO A 8 25.43 -0.64 -0.34
CA PRO A 8 25.99 -1.06 0.95
C PRO A 8 27.26 -0.29 1.35
N ILE A 9 27.99 0.29 0.39
CA ILE A 9 29.26 0.99 0.63
C ILE A 9 29.03 2.41 1.15
N THR A 10 28.11 3.16 0.55
CA THR A 10 27.88 4.57 0.89
C THR A 10 26.89 4.79 2.02
N ASN A 11 26.28 3.71 2.51
CA ASN A 11 25.15 3.75 3.41
C ASN A 11 23.84 4.42 2.84
N LEU A 12 23.68 4.59 1.52
CA LEU A 12 22.56 5.34 0.92
C LEU A 12 21.56 4.48 0.12
N MET A 13 20.29 4.91 0.06
CA MET A 13 19.21 4.29 -0.73
C MET A 13 18.33 5.38 -1.35
N SER A 14 17.90 5.18 -2.60
CA SER A 14 16.87 6.01 -3.23
C SER A 14 15.49 5.47 -2.86
N ILE A 15 14.57 6.35 -2.46
CA ILE A 15 13.16 6.01 -2.21
C ILE A 15 12.31 5.99 -3.50
N GLY A 16 12.94 6.26 -4.64
CA GLY A 16 12.37 6.08 -5.98
C GLY A 16 13.37 5.35 -6.86
N GLY A 17 13.49 5.74 -8.13
CA GLY A 17 14.39 5.12 -9.10
C GLY A 17 15.89 5.30 -8.83
N LYS A 18 16.70 4.68 -9.69
CA LYS A 18 18.16 4.70 -9.61
C LYS A 18 18.67 6.14 -9.63
N SER A 19 19.53 6.46 -8.66
CA SER A 19 20.11 7.79 -8.54
C SER A 19 21.62 7.70 -8.32
N VAL A 20 22.38 8.56 -9.02
CA VAL A 20 23.83 8.69 -8.82
C VAL A 20 24.19 9.21 -7.42
N LEU A 21 23.22 9.80 -6.72
CA LEU A 21 23.40 10.29 -5.35
C LEU A 21 23.63 9.15 -4.35
N THR A 22 23.34 7.90 -4.71
CA THR A 22 23.68 6.74 -3.86
C THR A 22 25.15 6.31 -3.99
N GLY A 23 25.93 6.98 -4.84
CA GLY A 23 27.36 6.74 -5.04
C GLY A 23 27.69 5.66 -6.08
N PRO A 24 28.99 5.34 -6.26
CA PRO A 24 29.42 4.36 -7.23
C PRO A 24 28.79 2.98 -6.98
N ASP A 25 28.33 2.34 -8.06
CA ASP A 25 27.73 1.01 -7.97
C ASP A 25 28.78 -0.05 -7.58
N PRO A 26 28.43 -0.97 -6.66
CA PRO A 26 29.23 -2.17 -6.45
C PRO A 26 29.20 -3.09 -7.69
N PRO A 27 30.14 -4.06 -7.79
CA PRO A 27 30.11 -5.04 -8.85
C PRO A 27 28.80 -5.85 -8.89
N ARG A 28 28.44 -6.31 -10.10
CA ARG A 28 27.33 -7.27 -10.29
C ARG A 28 27.54 -8.53 -9.45
N PRO A 29 26.46 -9.19 -8.98
CA PRO A 29 25.06 -9.00 -9.35
C PRO A 29 24.28 -7.99 -8.49
N ALA A 30 24.95 -7.20 -7.64
CA ALA A 30 24.26 -6.23 -6.80
C ALA A 30 23.53 -5.16 -7.64
N ILE A 31 22.30 -4.83 -7.25
CA ILE A 31 21.45 -3.84 -7.93
C ILE A 31 21.16 -2.70 -6.95
N VAL A 32 21.77 -1.54 -7.19
CA VAL A 32 21.51 -0.28 -6.48
C VAL A 32 20.56 0.56 -7.31
N GLY A 33 19.33 0.08 -7.44
CA GLY A 33 18.31 0.69 -8.30
C GLY A 33 17.26 1.52 -7.56
N GLY A 34 17.30 1.58 -6.22
CA GLY A 34 16.26 2.23 -5.42
C GLY A 34 14.97 1.42 -5.34
N LEU A 35 13.93 2.00 -4.74
CA LEU A 35 12.66 1.31 -4.50
C LEU A 35 11.82 1.07 -5.74
N ASP A 36 11.99 1.83 -6.83
CA ASP A 36 11.26 1.60 -8.10
C ASP A 36 11.77 0.34 -8.85
N THR A 37 12.81 -0.33 -8.32
CA THR A 37 13.34 -1.54 -8.95
C THR A 37 12.39 -2.71 -8.72
N HIS A 38 11.71 -3.10 -9.81
CA HIS A 38 10.77 -4.20 -9.82
C HIS A 38 11.40 -5.55 -9.43
N ALA A 39 10.60 -6.39 -8.78
CA ALA A 39 10.94 -7.75 -8.33
C ALA A 39 12.09 -7.83 -7.32
N VAL A 40 12.42 -6.70 -6.67
CA VAL A 40 13.38 -6.66 -5.55
C VAL A 40 12.64 -6.34 -4.25
N PHE A 41 11.83 -5.27 -4.27
CA PHE A 41 10.91 -4.90 -3.20
C PHE A 41 9.56 -4.48 -3.79
N GLU A 42 9.57 -3.59 -4.79
CA GLU A 42 8.38 -3.25 -5.57
C GLU A 42 7.91 -4.47 -6.37
N GLY A 43 6.58 -4.61 -6.49
CA GLY A 43 5.92 -5.71 -7.17
C GLY A 43 4.49 -5.38 -7.60
N ASP A 44 3.93 -6.30 -8.36
CA ASP A 44 2.63 -6.17 -9.01
C ASP A 44 1.45 -6.20 -8.02
N ALA A 45 0.27 -5.82 -8.51
CA ALA A 45 -0.99 -5.70 -7.76
C ALA A 45 -0.95 -4.66 -6.64
N SER A 46 -0.13 -3.61 -6.83
CA SER A 46 -0.10 -2.45 -5.95
C SER A 46 -1.47 -1.77 -5.83
N LEU A 47 -1.73 -1.16 -4.66
CA LEU A 47 -3.03 -0.54 -4.36
C LEU A 47 -3.38 0.63 -5.31
N THR A 48 -2.39 1.46 -5.64
CA THR A 48 -2.58 2.71 -6.42
C THR A 48 -1.50 2.94 -7.49
N ARG A 49 -0.62 1.96 -7.72
CA ARG A 49 0.46 1.97 -8.72
C ARG A 49 0.18 0.86 -9.72
N ALA A 50 0.53 1.07 -10.99
CA ALA A 50 0.36 0.02 -12.01
C ALA A 50 1.47 -1.03 -11.90
N ASP A 51 1.21 -2.21 -12.43
CA ASP A 51 2.23 -3.27 -12.52
C ASP A 51 3.37 -2.84 -13.44
N PHE A 52 4.59 -3.29 -13.14
CA PHE A 52 5.79 -2.92 -13.89
C PHE A 52 5.68 -3.24 -15.39
N PHE A 53 4.97 -4.32 -15.73
CA PHE A 53 4.71 -4.71 -17.11
C PHE A 53 4.06 -3.59 -17.94
N PHE A 54 3.28 -2.70 -17.33
CA PHE A 54 2.62 -1.57 -18.00
C PHE A 54 3.48 -0.31 -18.08
N GLY A 55 4.68 -0.31 -17.49
CA GLY A 55 5.74 0.67 -17.70
C GLY A 55 6.01 1.64 -16.55
N ASP A 56 5.00 2.05 -15.79
CA ASP A 56 5.15 2.97 -14.66
C ASP A 56 4.62 2.34 -13.36
N ASN A 57 5.55 1.87 -12.53
CA ASN A 57 5.28 1.15 -11.28
C ASN A 57 5.35 2.03 -10.02
N HIS A 58 5.54 3.34 -10.14
CA HIS A 58 5.87 4.20 -9.00
C HIS A 58 4.99 5.44 -8.91
N SER A 59 4.57 6.02 -10.04
CA SER A 59 3.65 7.14 -10.05
C SER A 59 2.26 6.73 -9.59
N LEU A 60 1.51 7.68 -8.98
CA LEU A 60 0.10 7.47 -8.72
C LEU A 60 -0.64 7.19 -10.03
N ASN A 61 -1.36 6.08 -10.10
CA ASN A 61 -2.32 5.82 -11.15
C ASN A 61 -3.71 6.30 -10.70
N GLN A 62 -4.19 7.41 -11.28
CA GLN A 62 -5.46 8.02 -10.90
C GLN A 62 -6.65 7.05 -11.10
N SER A 63 -6.63 6.24 -12.17
CA SER A 63 -7.71 5.27 -12.42
C SER A 63 -7.79 4.20 -11.32
N LEU A 64 -6.66 3.73 -10.81
CA LEU A 64 -6.62 2.79 -9.68
C LEU A 64 -7.11 3.47 -8.39
N PHE A 65 -6.75 4.73 -8.17
CA PHE A 65 -7.24 5.48 -7.01
C PHE A 65 -8.76 5.74 -7.08
N ASP A 66 -9.29 6.02 -8.27
CA ASP A 66 -10.73 6.21 -8.50
C ASP A 66 -11.49 4.89 -8.27
N GLU A 67 -10.91 3.76 -8.71
CA GLU A 67 -11.43 2.42 -8.44
C GLU A 67 -11.48 2.13 -6.92
N LEU A 68 -10.39 2.39 -6.20
CA LEU A 68 -10.33 2.30 -4.74
C LEU A 68 -11.41 3.16 -4.06
N THR A 69 -11.60 4.39 -4.55
CA THR A 69 -12.61 5.32 -4.04
C THR A 69 -14.02 4.79 -4.26
N ALA A 70 -14.30 4.26 -5.45
CA ALA A 70 -15.60 3.66 -5.78
C ALA A 70 -15.88 2.44 -4.90
N PHE A 71 -14.88 1.57 -4.72
CA PHE A 71 -14.98 0.41 -3.85
C PHE A 71 -15.22 0.81 -2.39
N SER A 72 -14.51 1.83 -1.91
CA SER A 72 -14.67 2.38 -0.55
C SER A 72 -16.06 2.97 -0.33
N LYS A 73 -16.66 3.61 -1.33
CA LYS A 73 -18.07 4.05 -1.28
C LYS A 73 -19.03 2.88 -1.16
N GLN A 74 -18.77 1.80 -1.90
CA GLN A 74 -19.65 0.64 -1.93
C GLN A 74 -19.59 -0.19 -0.64
N PHE A 75 -18.39 -0.41 -0.09
CA PHE A 75 -18.17 -1.37 1.00
C PHE A 75 -17.68 -0.75 2.31
N GLY A 76 -17.17 0.48 2.28
CA GLY A 76 -16.59 1.17 3.43
C GLY A 76 -17.34 2.44 3.86
N GLY A 77 -18.57 2.66 3.37
CA GLY A 77 -19.34 3.87 3.68
C GLY A 77 -18.68 5.17 3.19
N GLY A 78 -17.81 5.09 2.19
CA GLY A 78 -17.06 6.23 1.66
C GLY A 78 -15.64 6.38 2.20
N ASN A 79 -15.22 5.51 3.12
CA ASN A 79 -13.87 5.50 3.70
C ASN A 79 -13.12 4.21 3.36
N TYR A 80 -11.79 4.29 3.36
CA TYR A 80 -10.93 3.11 3.34
C TYR A 80 -10.81 2.53 4.76
N ASN A 81 -11.23 1.28 4.93
CA ASN A 81 -11.25 0.59 6.22
C ASN A 81 -10.95 -0.91 6.06
N THR A 82 -11.02 -1.68 7.15
CA THR A 82 -10.69 -3.11 7.15
C THR A 82 -11.55 -3.94 6.20
N THR A 83 -12.83 -3.61 6.02
CA THR A 83 -13.70 -4.28 5.04
C THR A 83 -13.23 -4.01 3.62
N VAL A 84 -12.85 -2.76 3.31
CA VAL A 84 -12.29 -2.41 2.00
C VAL A 84 -10.96 -3.11 1.78
N ALA A 85 -10.03 -3.04 2.73
CA ALA A 85 -8.74 -3.74 2.65
C ALA A 85 -8.92 -5.26 2.52
N ALA A 86 -9.96 -5.84 3.13
CA ALA A 86 -10.21 -7.27 3.01
C ALA A 86 -10.57 -7.70 1.59
N GLU A 87 -11.22 -6.87 0.81
CA GLU A 87 -11.75 -7.28 -0.49
C GLU A 87 -11.02 -6.59 -1.66
N TYR A 88 -10.24 -5.56 -1.39
CA TYR A 88 -9.58 -4.74 -2.40
C TYR A 88 -8.06 -4.98 -2.43
N ARG A 89 -7.60 -5.63 -3.49
CA ARG A 89 -6.19 -5.78 -3.95
C ARG A 89 -5.15 -5.92 -2.84
N PHE A 90 -4.69 -7.16 -2.59
CA PHE A 90 -3.52 -7.49 -1.75
C PHE A 90 -3.56 -6.88 -0.33
N HIS A 91 -4.73 -6.84 0.29
CA HIS A 91 -4.95 -6.64 1.73
C HIS A 91 -4.08 -5.59 2.47
N PRO A 92 -3.96 -4.35 1.98
CA PRO A 92 -3.01 -3.42 2.55
C PRO A 92 -3.56 -2.76 3.82
N SER A 93 -3.11 -3.22 4.98
CA SER A 93 -3.52 -2.69 6.29
C SER A 93 -2.78 -1.40 6.70
N PHE A 94 -1.65 -1.08 6.06
CA PHE A 94 -0.82 0.09 6.39
C PHE A 94 -1.58 1.43 6.41
N PRO A 95 -2.39 1.79 5.39
CA PRO A 95 -3.13 3.06 5.41
C PRO A 95 -4.08 3.18 6.59
N ILE A 96 -4.70 2.08 7.02
CA ILE A 96 -5.62 2.05 8.17
C ILE A 96 -4.86 2.34 9.47
N VAL A 97 -3.67 1.76 9.62
CA VAL A 97 -2.86 1.86 10.84
C VAL A 97 -2.17 3.22 10.95
N PHE A 98 -1.68 3.77 9.84
CA PHE A 98 -0.76 4.91 9.87
C PHE A 98 -1.30 6.22 9.29
N PHE A 99 -2.33 6.19 8.43
CA PHE A 99 -2.85 7.42 7.78
C PHE A 99 -4.12 7.96 8.44
N VAL A 100 -4.74 7.20 9.34
CA VAL A 100 -5.85 7.69 10.17
C VAL A 100 -5.28 8.58 11.29
N ASP A 101 -5.85 9.77 11.48
CA ASP A 101 -5.43 10.69 12.56
C ASP A 101 -5.52 9.99 13.92
N GLY A 102 -4.43 10.06 14.68
CA GLY A 102 -4.25 9.35 15.93
C GLY A 102 -5.25 9.71 17.02
N ARG A 103 -5.91 10.88 16.93
CA ARG A 103 -6.97 11.28 17.86
C ARG A 103 -8.30 10.58 17.59
N LYS A 104 -8.51 10.13 16.34
CA LYS A 104 -9.68 9.33 15.95
C LYS A 104 -9.42 7.85 16.18
N ALA A 105 -8.33 7.34 15.62
CA ALA A 105 -7.89 5.95 15.69
C ALA A 105 -9.01 4.90 15.46
N ASP A 106 -9.98 5.22 14.61
CA ASP A 106 -11.20 4.42 14.34
C ASP A 106 -11.05 3.47 13.13
N GLY A 107 -9.88 3.49 12.49
CA GLY A 107 -9.60 2.70 11.29
C GLY A 107 -10.39 3.15 10.05
N GLN A 108 -10.95 4.36 10.05
CA GLN A 108 -11.70 4.93 8.94
C GLN A 108 -10.89 6.04 8.26
N LEU A 109 -10.16 5.69 7.20
CA LEU A 109 -9.40 6.66 6.43
C LEU A 109 -10.29 7.33 5.37
N SER A 110 -10.45 8.65 5.43
CA SER A 110 -11.21 9.37 4.41
C SER A 110 -10.49 9.33 3.06
N MET A 111 -11.24 9.25 1.96
CA MET A 111 -10.62 9.22 0.62
C MET A 111 -9.94 10.55 0.25
N VAL A 112 -10.29 11.66 0.90
CA VAL A 112 -9.61 12.95 0.73
C VAL A 112 -8.22 12.90 1.37
N ASP A 113 -8.13 12.42 2.60
CA ASP A 113 -6.85 12.28 3.30
C ASP A 113 -5.98 11.24 2.60
N ALA A 114 -6.56 10.11 2.19
CA ALA A 114 -5.88 9.08 1.41
C ALA A 114 -5.24 9.66 0.15
N LEU A 115 -5.96 10.51 -0.59
CA LEU A 115 -5.42 11.14 -1.81
C LEU A 115 -4.21 12.03 -1.49
N GLY A 116 -4.26 12.79 -0.39
CA GLY A 116 -3.12 13.61 0.06
C GLY A 116 -1.87 12.78 0.29
N PHE A 117 -1.99 11.62 0.96
CA PHE A 117 -0.88 10.71 1.16
C PHE A 117 -0.39 10.07 -0.15
N PHE A 118 -1.30 9.50 -0.96
CA PHE A 118 -0.93 8.70 -2.13
C PHE A 118 -0.46 9.53 -3.33
N ARG A 119 -1.01 10.73 -3.52
CA ARG A 119 -0.68 11.65 -4.62
C ARG A 119 0.40 12.64 -4.24
N ASP A 120 0.22 13.31 -3.11
CA ASP A 120 0.99 14.51 -2.78
C ASP A 120 2.11 14.22 -1.79
N GLY A 121 2.17 13.00 -1.22
CA GLY A 121 3.07 12.68 -0.12
C GLY A 121 2.83 13.60 1.09
N ARG A 122 1.59 14.08 1.25
CA ARG A 122 1.23 15.14 2.18
C ARG A 122 0.31 14.61 3.28
N MET A 123 0.68 14.88 4.53
CA MET A 123 -0.20 14.70 5.68
C MET A 123 -1.31 15.77 5.69
N PRO A 124 -2.54 15.45 6.15
CA PRO A 124 -3.57 16.45 6.40
C PRO A 124 -3.10 17.56 7.34
N ASP A 125 -3.73 18.73 7.26
CA ASP A 125 -3.44 19.83 8.19
C ASP A 125 -3.80 19.41 9.63
N ASP A 126 -2.94 19.76 10.59
CA ASP A 126 -3.07 19.35 12.00
C ASP A 126 -3.12 17.82 12.21
N PHE A 127 -2.54 17.03 11.29
CA PHE A 127 -2.47 15.58 11.41
C PHE A 127 -1.65 15.14 12.64
N HIS A 128 -2.26 14.28 13.46
CA HIS A 128 -1.58 13.63 14.57
C HIS A 128 -1.26 12.18 14.21
N ARG A 129 -0.01 11.75 14.42
CA ARG A 129 0.36 10.33 14.27
C ARG A 129 -0.40 9.48 15.28
N ALA A 130 -0.60 8.19 14.97
CA ALA A 130 -1.14 7.24 15.91
C ALA A 130 -0.27 7.13 17.19
N ASP A 131 -0.93 7.00 18.34
CA ASP A 131 -0.25 6.88 19.63
C ASP A 131 0.46 5.53 19.79
N GLY A 132 1.62 5.60 20.47
CA GLY A 132 2.51 4.47 20.72
C GLY A 132 3.28 3.98 19.48
N SER A 133 4.27 3.12 19.70
CA SER A 133 4.89 2.38 18.60
C SER A 133 3.94 1.30 18.11
N LYS A 134 3.69 1.27 16.80
CA LYS A 134 3.01 0.14 16.16
C LYS A 134 4.07 -0.88 15.75
N THR A 135 3.92 -2.12 16.22
CA THR A 135 4.80 -3.23 15.85
C THR A 135 4.22 -4.00 14.66
N VAL A 136 5.03 -4.89 14.09
CA VAL A 136 4.57 -5.81 13.03
C VAL A 136 3.39 -6.65 13.49
N ASP A 137 3.31 -7.02 14.78
CA ASP A 137 2.20 -7.82 15.31
C ASP A 137 0.84 -7.15 15.10
N LEU A 138 0.76 -5.82 15.14
CA LEU A 138 -0.50 -5.13 14.88
C LEU A 138 -0.92 -5.23 13.41
N VAL A 139 0.04 -5.11 12.50
CA VAL A 139 -0.19 -5.23 11.05
C VAL A 139 -0.56 -6.67 10.73
N ASP A 140 0.14 -7.64 11.29
CA ASP A 140 -0.10 -9.07 11.11
C ASP A 140 -1.47 -9.47 11.63
N ASN A 141 -1.87 -9.03 12.83
CA ASN A 141 -3.20 -9.31 13.37
C ASN A 141 -4.34 -8.75 12.49
N ILE A 142 -4.16 -7.57 11.89
CA ILE A 142 -5.15 -6.99 10.97
C ILE A 142 -5.17 -7.77 9.66
N SER A 143 -4.01 -8.13 9.12
CA SER A 143 -3.87 -8.93 7.91
C SER A 143 -4.49 -10.33 8.09
N ASP A 144 -4.28 -10.97 9.23
CA ASP A 144 -4.88 -12.26 9.59
C ASP A 144 -6.40 -12.15 9.72
N ALA A 145 -6.90 -11.10 10.38
CA ALA A 145 -8.33 -10.83 10.49
C ALA A 145 -8.96 -10.61 9.11
N ILE A 146 -8.30 -9.86 8.24
CA ILE A 146 -8.69 -9.66 6.84
C ILE A 146 -8.75 -11.01 6.11
N PHE A 147 -7.70 -11.82 6.21
CA PHE A 147 -7.61 -13.10 5.51
C PHE A 147 -8.69 -14.10 5.98
N LEU A 148 -9.02 -14.07 7.27
CA LEU A 148 -10.07 -14.90 7.86
C LEU A 148 -11.47 -14.53 7.34
N VAL A 149 -11.76 -13.23 7.18
CA VAL A 149 -13.05 -12.75 6.64
C VAL A 149 -13.30 -13.28 5.24
N ILE A 150 -12.29 -13.20 4.36
CA ILE A 150 -12.37 -13.71 2.99
C ILE A 150 -12.54 -15.23 2.97
N SER A 151 -11.76 -15.94 3.79
CA SER A 151 -11.84 -17.40 3.88
C SER A 151 -13.21 -17.86 4.35
N TYR A 152 -13.81 -17.16 5.32
CA TYR A 152 -15.17 -17.46 5.80
C TYR A 152 -16.24 -17.19 4.73
N SER A 153 -16.17 -16.06 4.03
CA SER A 153 -17.11 -15.73 2.94
C SER A 153 -16.98 -16.70 1.75
N ALA A 154 -15.76 -17.14 1.43
CA ALA A 154 -15.51 -18.12 0.37
C ALA A 154 -16.02 -19.53 0.71
N ILE A 155 -15.95 -19.94 1.99
CA ILE A 155 -16.36 -21.28 2.44
C ILE A 155 -17.85 -21.37 2.75
N PHE A 156 -18.45 -20.35 3.37
CA PHE A 156 -19.82 -20.41 3.91
C PHE A 156 -20.86 -19.70 3.05
N GLY A 157 -20.48 -19.12 1.91
CA GLY A 157 -21.43 -18.55 0.94
C GLY A 157 -22.28 -17.41 1.50
N THR A 158 -21.84 -16.75 2.57
CA THR A 158 -22.47 -15.54 3.08
C THR A 158 -22.11 -14.39 2.14
N THR A 159 -23.05 -14.06 1.27
CA THR A 159 -22.95 -13.01 0.26
C THR A 159 -22.71 -11.64 0.90
N LEU A 160 -21.46 -11.18 0.94
CA LEU A 160 -21.16 -9.80 0.55
C LEU A 160 -20.92 -9.87 -0.96
N THR A 161 -21.76 -9.17 -1.72
CA THR A 161 -21.94 -9.35 -3.16
C THR A 161 -20.60 -9.36 -3.90
N TYR A 162 -20.25 -10.53 -4.42
CA TYR A 162 -19.07 -10.84 -5.23
C TYR A 162 -18.93 -9.84 -6.38
N ALA A 163 -17.93 -8.94 -6.32
CA ALA A 163 -17.53 -8.13 -7.47
C ALA A 163 -16.59 -8.94 -8.36
N SER A 164 -17.08 -10.07 -8.91
CA SER A 164 -16.45 -10.70 -10.08
C SER A 164 -16.62 -9.78 -11.28
N GLY A 165 -15.72 -8.80 -11.38
CA GLY A 165 -15.68 -7.83 -12.47
C GLY A 165 -14.28 -7.30 -12.77
N LEU A 166 -13.33 -7.42 -11.82
CA LEU A 166 -11.94 -7.10 -12.07
C LEU A 166 -11.26 -8.25 -12.81
N LYS A 167 -11.41 -8.25 -14.14
CA LYS A 167 -10.37 -8.79 -15.01
C LYS A 167 -9.09 -8.02 -14.70
N CYS A 168 -8.06 -8.72 -14.19
CA CYS A 168 -6.69 -8.29 -14.48
C CYS A 168 -6.63 -8.06 -15.99
N ARG A 169 -6.39 -6.82 -16.39
CA ARG A 169 -5.86 -6.51 -17.71
C ARG A 169 -4.37 -6.38 -17.55
#